data_AF-A0A1G7WG05-F1
#
_entry.id   AF-A0A1G7WG05-F1
#
_cell.length_a   1.000
_cell.length_b   1.000
_cell.length_c   1.000
_cell.angle_alpha   90.00
_cell.angle_beta   90.00
_cell.angle_gamma   90.00
#
_symmetry.space_group_name_H-M   'P 1'
#
loop_
_entity.id
_entity.type
_entity.pdbx_description
1 polymer ?
#
loop_
_entity_poly.entity_id
_entity_poly.type
_entity_poly.pdbx_seq_one_letter_code
_entity_poly.pdbx_strand_id
1 'polypeptide(L)' 'MKRMWPYLIAGLVLVALGLVWTLQGLNILGGSVMSGSSLWAIIGPIVLVVGVVLIGIAVGIALRARRGQD' A
#
# COMPACT_ATOMS: atom_id res chain seq x y z
N MET A 1 -7.10 17.24 -10.78
CA MET A 1 -7.29 15.81 -10.42
C MET A 1 -6.25 14.86 -10.99
N LYS A 2 -5.75 15.03 -12.23
CA LYS A 2 -4.75 14.11 -12.85
C LYS A 2 -3.50 13.83 -11.99
N ARG A 3 -3.08 14.82 -11.19
CA ARG A 3 -1.92 14.70 -10.27
C ARG A 3 -2.09 13.68 -9.14
N MET A 4 -3.32 13.24 -8.79
CA MET A 4 -3.52 12.26 -7.72
C MET A 4 -3.35 10.80 -8.18
N TRP A 5 -3.58 10.54 -9.47
CA TRP A 5 -3.69 9.19 -10.00
C TRP A 5 -2.42 8.35 -9.81
N PRO A 6 -1.20 8.87 -10.03
CA PRO A 6 0.01 8.08 -9.80
C PRO A 6 0.14 7.61 -8.35
N TYR A 7 -0.14 8.49 -7.37
CA TYR A 7 -0.09 8.17 -5.95
C TYR A 7 -1.15 7.14 -5.57
N LEU A 8 -2.37 7.27 -6.11
CA LEU A 8 -3.46 6.34 -5.84
C LEU A 8 -3.15 4.93 -6.38
N ILE A 9 -2.71 4.83 -7.64
CA ILE A 9 -2.40 3.55 -8.28
C ILE A 9 -1.22 2.88 -7.58
N ALA A 10 -0.12 3.60 -7.37
CA ALA A 10 1.03 3.06 -6.66
C ALA A 10 0.67 2.63 -5.24
N GLY A 11 -0.13 3.43 -4.53
CA GLY A 11 -0.60 3.12 -3.20
C GLY A 11 -1.41 1.83 -3.13
N LEU A 12 -2.39 1.65 -4.03
CA LEU A 12 -3.20 0.42 -4.10
C LEU A 12 -2.36 -0.81 -4.39
N VAL A 13 -1.41 -0.71 -5.33
CA VAL A 13 -0.50 -1.81 -5.67
C VAL A 13 0.36 -2.20 -4.47
N LEU A 14 0.95 -1.22 -3.78
CA LEU A 14 1.78 -1.49 -2.60
C LEU A 14 0.96 -2.04 -1.43
N VAL A 15 -0.29 -1.59 -1.24
CA VAL A 15 -1.17 -2.17 -0.22
C VAL A 15 -1.43 -3.64 -0.50
N ALA A 16 -1.77 -3.99 -1.74
CA ALA A 16 -2.04 -5.37 -2.13
C ALA A 16 -0.78 -6.25 -1.95
N LEU A 17 0.37 -5.80 -2.44
CA LEU A 17 1.63 -6.53 -2.31
C LEU A 17 2.07 -6.67 -0.85
N GLY A 18 2.03 -5.58 -0.08
CA GLY A 18 2.38 -5.56 1.33
C GLY A 18 1.50 -6.50 2.15
N LEU A 19 0.19 -6.54 1.86
CA LEU A 19 -0.74 -7.46 2.51
C LEU A 19 -0.40 -8.92 2.19
N VAL A 20 -0.20 -9.26 0.91
CA VAL A 20 0.18 -10.63 0.50
C VAL A 20 1.48 -11.06 1.17
N TRP A 21 2.51 -10.22 1.13
CA TRP A 21 3.80 -10.55 1.75
C TRP A 21 3.74 -10.65 3.26
N THR A 22 2.92 -9.82 3.92
CA THR A 22 2.68 -9.94 5.37
C THR A 22 2.08 -11.30 5.69
N LEU A 23 1.01 -11.67 4.99
CA LEU A 23 0.32 -12.94 5.21
C LEU A 23 1.21 -14.14 4.86
N GLN A 24 2.07 -14.03 3.85
CA GLN A 24 3.07 -15.04 3.53
C GLN A 24 4.13 -15.16 4.63
N GLY A 25 4.70 -14.05 5.08
CA GLY A 25 5.69 -14.04 6.16
C GLY A 25 5.16 -14.61 7.48
N LEU A 26 3.89 -14.36 7.78
CA LEU A 26 3.17 -14.93 8.93
C LEU A 26 2.73 -16.39 8.74
N ASN A 27 3.05 -16.99 7.58
CA ASN A 27 2.67 -18.35 7.20
C ASN A 27 1.14 -18.58 7.13
N ILE A 28 0.35 -17.52 6.96
CA ILE A 28 -1.10 -17.58 6.74
C ILE A 28 -1.38 -17.92 5.27
N LEU A 29 -0.62 -17.31 4.36
CA LEU A 29 -0.63 -17.66 2.93
C LEU A 29 0.62 -18.47 2.59
N GLY A 30 0.43 -19.79 2.44
CA GLY A 30 1.52 -20.74 2.17
C GLY A 30 1.83 -20.95 0.68
N GLY A 31 2.75 -21.87 0.40
CA GLY A 31 3.01 -22.39 -0.95
C GLY A 31 4.10 -21.65 -1.74
N SER A 32 4.85 -20.75 -1.11
CA SER A 32 5.95 -20.02 -1.74
C SER A 32 7.21 -20.01 -0.86
N VAL A 33 8.35 -19.66 -1.46
CA VAL A 33 9.62 -19.41 -0.75
C VAL A 33 9.54 -18.31 0.31
N MET A 34 8.46 -17.53 0.31
CA MET A 34 8.23 -16.41 1.23
C MET A 34 7.45 -16.84 2.47
N SER A 35 6.87 -18.04 2.46
CA SER A 35 5.97 -18.53 3.52
C SER A 35 6.73 -18.84 4.81
N GLY A 36 6.30 -18.28 5.94
CA GLY A 36 6.92 -18.51 7.25
C GLY A 36 8.28 -17.83 7.44
N SER A 37 8.62 -16.85 6.59
CA SER A 37 9.87 -16.12 6.66
C SER A 37 9.73 -14.80 7.44
N SER A 38 10.54 -14.64 8.50
CA SER A 38 10.60 -13.40 9.28
C SER A 38 10.95 -12.17 8.44
N LEU A 39 11.69 -12.33 7.34
CA LEU A 39 12.00 -11.25 6.41
C LEU A 39 10.72 -10.70 5.76
N TRP A 40 9.88 -11.58 5.22
CA TRP A 40 8.62 -11.16 4.59
C TRP A 40 7.59 -10.68 5.60
N ALA A 41 7.63 -11.21 6.83
CA ALA A 41 6.81 -10.73 7.94
C ALA A 41 7.14 -9.28 8.36
N ILE A 42 8.36 -8.81 8.07
CA ILE A 42 8.80 -7.42 8.33
C ILE A 42 8.61 -6.53 7.09
N ILE A 43 9.01 -7.00 5.90
CA ILE A 43 8.91 -6.22 4.66
C ILE A 43 7.45 -5.98 4.29
N GLY A 44 6.57 -6.98 4.44
CA GLY A 44 5.16 -6.87 4.11
C GLY A 44 4.47 -5.68 4.79
N PRO A 45 4.52 -5.57 6.13
CA PRO A 45 3.93 -4.44 6.85
C PRO A 45 4.53 -3.09 6.46
N ILE A 46 5.85 -3.01 6.21
CA ILE A 46 6.50 -1.77 5.77
C ILE A 46 5.91 -1.32 4.42
N VAL A 47 5.84 -2.24 3.46
CA VAL A 47 5.30 -1.97 2.11
C VAL A 47 3.81 -1.60 2.19
N LEU A 48 3.04 -2.29 3.03
CA LEU A 48 1.64 -2.00 3.30
C LEU A 48 1.46 -0.55 3.81
N VAL A 49 2.25 -0.15 4.80
CA VAL A 49 2.21 1.21 5.39
C VAL A 49 2.56 2.27 4.34
N VAL A 50 3.60 2.06 3.55
CA VAL A 50 3.97 2.98 2.45
C VAL A 50 2.81 3.13 1.46
N GLY A 51 2.15 2.02 1.10
CA GLY A 51 0.97 2.06 0.24
C GLY A 51 -0.17 2.89 0.81
N VAL A 52 -0.49 2.71 2.10
CA VAL A 52 -1.52 3.50 2.81
C VAL A 52 -1.17 4.99 2.82
N VAL A 53 0.10 5.35 3.06
CA VAL A 53 0.56 6.75 3.03
C VAL A 53 0.36 7.37 1.65
N LEU A 54 0.69 6.66 0.56
CA LEU A 54 0.48 7.15 -0.80
C LEU A 54 -1.01 7.39 -1.11
N ILE A 55 -1.89 6.51 -0.65
CA ILE A 55 -3.34 6.70 -0.78
C ILE A 55 -3.78 7.95 -0.01
N GLY A 56 -3.29 8.14 1.22
CA GLY A 56 -3.57 9.33 2.02
C GLY A 56 -3.14 10.62 1.32
N ILE A 57 -1.95 10.62 0.68
CA ILE A 57 -1.48 11.76 -0.13
C ILE A 57 -2.41 12.00 -1.32
N ALA A 58 -2.79 10.96 -2.06
CA ALA A 58 -3.69 11.07 -3.20
C ALA A 58 -5.04 11.70 -2.80
N VAL A 59 -5.62 11.23 -1.69
CA VAL A 59 -6.86 11.76 -1.13
C VAL A 59 -6.67 13.21 -0.68
N GLY A 60 -5.57 13.54 0.00
CA GLY A 60 -5.27 14.92 0.40
C GLY A 60 -5.21 15.89 -0.78
N ILE A 61 -4.61 15.47 -1.90
CA ILE A 61 -4.59 16.25 -3.15
C ILE A 61 -6.02 16.41 -3.70
N ALA A 62 -6.83 15.35 -3.68
CA ALA A 62 -8.21 15.39 -4.14
C ALA A 62 -9.07 16.36 -3.32
N LEU A 63 -8.93 16.33 -1.99
CA LEU A 63 -9.67 17.19 -1.07
C LEU A 63 -9.29 18.67 -1.23
N ARG A 64 -7.98 18.96 -1.40
CA ARG A 64 -7.52 20.34 -1.66
C ARG A 64 -8.03 20.90 -2.98
N ALA A 65 -8.16 20.06 -4.00
CA ALA A 65 -8.69 20.49 -5.30
C ALA A 65 -10.18 20.86 -5.25
N ARG A 66 -10.94 20.33 -4.27
CA ARG A 66 -12.36 20.67 -4.07
C ARG A 66 -12.54 22.03 -3.37
N ARG A 67 -11.70 22.36 -2.38
CA ARG A 67 -11.77 23.62 -1.61
C ARG A 67 -11.44 24.89 -2.39
N GLY A 68 -10.86 24.79 -3.58
CA GLY A 68 -10.53 25.94 -4.43
C GLY A 68 -11.61 26.27 -5.47
N GLN A 69 -12.78 25.62 -5.39
CA GLN A 69 -13.93 25.85 -6.27
C GLN A 69 -15.08 26.62 -5.58
N ASP A 70 -14.92 26.92 -4.29
CA ASP A 70 -15.86 27.67 -3.45
C ASP A 70 -15.48 29.16 -3.45
#